data_AF-A0A7S3F9A0-F1
#
_entry.id   AF-A0A7S3F9A0-F1
#
_cell.length_a   1.000
_cell.length_b   1.000
_cell.length_c   1.000
_cell.angle_alpha   90.00
_cell.angle_beta   90.00
_cell.angle_gamma   90.00
#
_symmetry.space_group_name_H-M   'P 1'
#
loop_
_entity.id
_entity.type
_entity.pdbx_description
1 polymer ?
#
loop_
_entity_poly.entity_id
_entity_poly.type
_entity_poly.pdbx_seq_one_letter_code
_entity_poly.pdbx_strand_id
1 'polypeptide(L)'
;MRQLRQLRRERARGRGRALARTEAAESASDKKELTGLAAQLDEMTREEQAMGQQPSSGARKMLPDAGMRWEMSQPASRGDEADVAAAAGFRTDTEREMGSMAQGEGNYRQEVAVDDGLGGWAHDRFKPRKPLYFNRVSTSYQWNNYNRTHYDFDNPPPKSVSGYKFNIFYPDLIDKSKTPTYKFLPDPASPSGETILIKFHAGAPYEDVAFRVVNGPIAHGARRGQRNTFERGVLRVWYNLEFLRYRK
;
A
#
# COMPACT_ATOMS: atom_id res chain seq x y z
N MET A 1 -36.43 -47.29 -51.67
CA MET A 1 -36.78 -46.59 -50.41
C MET A 1 -36.54 -47.36 -49.09
N ARG A 2 -35.88 -48.54 -49.08
CA ARG A 2 -35.59 -49.29 -47.83
C ARG A 2 -34.14 -49.23 -47.33
N GLN A 3 -33.17 -48.79 -48.14
CA GLN A 3 -31.75 -48.81 -47.75
C GLN A 3 -31.27 -47.55 -46.99
N LEU A 4 -31.94 -46.40 -47.13
CA LEU A 4 -31.52 -45.16 -46.44
C LEU A 4 -31.93 -45.08 -44.96
N ARG A 5 -32.87 -45.93 -44.51
CA ARG A 5 -33.34 -45.95 -43.11
C ARG A 5 -32.46 -46.83 -42.19
N GLN A 6 -31.67 -47.75 -42.75
CA GLN A 6 -30.75 -48.59 -41.98
C GLN A 6 -29.47 -47.83 -41.59
N LEU A 7 -28.88 -47.08 -42.53
CA LEU A 7 -27.67 -46.25 -42.30
C LEU A 7 -27.85 -45.13 -41.25
N ARG A 8 -29.08 -44.61 -41.09
CA ARG A 8 -29.39 -43.60 -40.05
C ARG A 8 -29.51 -44.19 -38.63
N ARG A 9 -29.88 -45.48 -38.51
CA ARG A 9 -29.96 -46.17 -37.20
C ARG A 9 -28.60 -46.63 -36.68
N GLU A 10 -27.63 -46.90 -37.55
CA GLU A 10 -26.27 -47.30 -37.13
C GLU A 10 -25.41 -46.13 -36.65
N ARG A 11 -25.53 -44.94 -37.27
CA ARG A 11 -24.82 -43.73 -36.80
C ARG A 11 -25.27 -43.22 -35.43
N ALA A 12 -26.51 -43.48 -35.02
CA ALA A 12 -27.02 -43.09 -33.71
C ALA A 12 -26.54 -44.04 -32.58
N ARG A 13 -26.38 -45.34 -32.87
CA ARG A 13 -25.88 -46.33 -31.90
C ARG A 13 -24.37 -46.19 -31.62
N GLY A 14 -23.60 -45.74 -32.61
CA GLY A 14 -22.15 -45.50 -32.45
C GLY A 14 -21.80 -44.28 -31.59
N ARG A 15 -22.57 -43.19 -31.68
CA ARG A 15 -22.29 -41.96 -30.90
C ARG A 15 -22.65 -42.08 -29.42
N GLY A 16 -23.73 -42.79 -29.08
CA GLY A 16 -24.14 -42.99 -27.68
C GLY A 16 -23.13 -43.81 -26.86
N ARG A 17 -22.43 -44.78 -27.48
CA ARG A 17 -21.39 -45.58 -26.81
C ARG A 17 -20.06 -44.85 -26.65
N ALA A 18 -19.74 -43.90 -27.53
CA ALA A 18 -18.50 -43.12 -27.45
C ALA A 18 -18.57 -42.06 -26.33
N LEU A 19 -19.70 -41.37 -26.20
CA LEU A 19 -19.91 -40.35 -25.17
C LEU A 19 -20.03 -40.95 -23.76
N ALA A 20 -20.68 -42.11 -23.62
CA ALA A 20 -20.76 -42.80 -22.32
C ALA A 20 -19.41 -43.36 -21.83
N ARG A 21 -18.46 -43.63 -22.75
CA ARG A 21 -17.10 -44.07 -22.38
C ARG A 21 -16.21 -42.91 -21.92
N THR A 22 -16.42 -41.71 -22.44
CA THR A 22 -15.64 -40.52 -22.05
C THR A 22 -16.11 -39.98 -20.70
N GLU A 23 -17.42 -39.92 -20.43
CA GLU A 23 -17.94 -39.50 -19.11
C GLU A 23 -17.61 -40.51 -17.99
N ALA A 24 -17.57 -41.80 -18.29
CA ALA A 24 -17.16 -42.82 -17.32
C ALA A 24 -15.65 -42.79 -17.01
N ALA A 25 -14.81 -42.34 -17.96
CA ALA A 25 -13.37 -42.19 -17.76
C ALA A 25 -13.04 -40.93 -16.94
N GLU A 26 -13.78 -39.84 -17.16
CA GLU A 26 -13.60 -38.57 -16.45
C GLU A 26 -14.03 -38.70 -14.97
N SER A 27 -15.18 -39.33 -14.72
CA SER A 27 -15.65 -39.60 -13.34
C SER A 27 -14.80 -40.61 -12.55
N ALA A 28 -13.99 -41.42 -13.22
CA ALA A 28 -13.03 -42.32 -12.57
C ALA A 28 -11.70 -41.62 -12.25
N SER A 29 -11.33 -40.58 -13.01
CA SER A 29 -10.15 -39.75 -12.75
C SER A 29 -10.39 -38.85 -11.53
N ASP A 30 -11.55 -38.19 -11.47
CA ASP A 30 -11.91 -37.30 -10.34
C ASP A 30 -12.01 -38.06 -9.00
N LYS A 31 -12.49 -39.31 -9.03
CA LYS A 31 -12.53 -40.14 -7.82
C LYS A 31 -11.15 -40.58 -7.34
N LYS A 32 -10.17 -40.75 -8.24
CA LYS A 32 -8.77 -41.04 -7.86
C LYS A 32 -8.08 -39.80 -7.27
N GLU A 33 -8.35 -38.61 -7.81
CA GLU A 33 -7.80 -37.37 -7.27
C GLU A 33 -8.37 -37.03 -5.88
N LEU A 34 -9.67 -37.26 -5.66
CA LEU A 34 -10.32 -37.10 -4.35
C LEU A 34 -9.77 -38.08 -3.30
N THR A 35 -9.43 -39.32 -3.67
CA THR A 35 -8.78 -40.26 -2.74
C THR A 35 -7.33 -39.90 -2.42
N GLY A 36 -6.61 -39.26 -3.36
CA GLY A 36 -5.25 -38.78 -3.12
C GLY A 36 -5.20 -37.57 -2.17
N LEU A 37 -6.16 -36.66 -2.31
CA LEU A 37 -6.28 -35.49 -1.42
C LEU A 37 -6.74 -35.88 0.00
N ALA A 38 -7.61 -36.89 0.13
CA ALA A 38 -8.03 -37.41 1.43
C ALA A 38 -6.86 -38.08 2.20
N ALA A 39 -5.93 -38.73 1.49
CA ALA A 39 -4.73 -39.31 2.10
C ALA A 39 -3.72 -38.24 2.55
N GLN A 40 -3.60 -37.13 1.81
CA GLN A 40 -2.71 -36.01 2.19
C GLN A 40 -3.21 -35.24 3.42
N LEU A 41 -4.53 -35.17 3.65
CA LEU A 41 -5.12 -34.56 4.83
C LEU A 41 -4.96 -35.42 6.10
N ASP A 42 -4.95 -36.74 5.95
CA ASP A 42 -4.72 -37.69 7.06
C ASP A 42 -3.24 -37.73 7.49
N GLU A 43 -2.31 -37.36 6.60
CA GLU A 43 -0.88 -37.27 6.90
C GLU A 43 -0.51 -35.95 7.60
N MET A 44 -1.09 -34.82 7.18
CA MET A 44 -0.92 -33.52 7.87
C MET A 44 -1.50 -33.50 9.30
N THR A 45 -2.63 -34.17 9.53
CA THR A 45 -3.25 -34.26 10.87
C THR A 45 -2.47 -35.19 11.81
N ARG A 46 -1.67 -36.11 11.26
CA ARG A 46 -0.73 -36.96 12.02
C ARG A 46 0.54 -36.20 12.42
N GLU A 47 1.00 -35.25 11.61
CA GLU A 47 2.15 -34.40 11.94
C GLU A 47 1.81 -33.31 12.98
N GLU A 48 0.60 -32.76 12.97
CA GLU A 48 0.14 -31.84 14.03
C GLU A 48 0.04 -32.51 15.41
N GLN A 49 -0.33 -33.80 15.47
CA GLN A 49 -0.41 -34.55 16.72
C GLN A 49 0.96 -34.98 17.28
N ALA A 50 2.02 -34.95 16.47
CA ALA A 50 3.39 -35.31 16.87
C ALA A 50 4.21 -34.12 17.43
N MET A 51 3.80 -32.87 17.18
CA MET A 51 4.48 -31.66 17.68
C MET A 51 3.93 -31.11 19.01
N GLY A 52 2.83 -31.66 19.52
CA GLY A 52 2.20 -31.26 20.77
C GLY A 52 2.53 -32.18 21.94
N GLN A 53 3.78 -32.24 22.40
CA GLN A 53 4.11 -32.85 23.71
C GLN A 53 5.52 -32.43 24.19
N GLN A 54 5.57 -31.41 25.05
CA GLN A 54 6.70 -31.19 25.96
C GLN A 54 6.34 -31.74 27.34
N PRO A 55 7.10 -32.69 27.92
CA PRO A 55 6.91 -33.09 29.30
C PRO A 55 7.56 -32.07 30.25
N SER A 56 6.77 -31.65 31.23
CA SER A 56 7.23 -30.94 32.42
C SER A 56 7.81 -31.95 33.43
N SER A 57 9.03 -31.70 33.92
CA SER A 57 9.38 -31.81 35.36
C SER A 57 10.89 -31.66 35.59
N GLY A 58 11.23 -31.00 36.71
CA GLY A 58 12.40 -31.36 37.51
C GLY A 58 13.67 -30.51 37.33
N ALA A 59 13.83 -29.50 38.18
CA ALA A 59 14.90 -29.42 39.19
C ALA A 59 15.26 -27.98 39.55
N ARG A 60 15.03 -27.64 40.81
CA ARG A 60 15.52 -26.43 41.47
C ARG A 60 17.06 -26.41 41.45
N LYS A 61 17.65 -25.28 41.06
CA LYS A 61 18.91 -24.78 41.61
C LYS A 61 18.79 -23.29 41.86
N MET A 62 18.88 -22.94 43.14
CA MET A 62 18.97 -21.58 43.66
C MET A 62 20.37 -21.01 43.39
N LEU A 63 20.45 -19.74 42.98
CA LEU A 63 21.52 -18.75 43.24
C LEU A 63 20.93 -17.35 42.92
N PRO A 64 21.45 -16.23 43.47
CA PRO A 64 20.68 -15.39 44.36
C PRO A 64 19.98 -14.20 43.69
N ASP A 65 18.95 -13.78 44.41
CA ASP A 65 18.11 -12.59 44.27
C ASP A 65 18.93 -11.29 44.19
N ALA A 66 19.09 -10.76 42.97
CA ALA A 66 19.32 -9.35 42.76
C ALA A 66 18.02 -8.79 42.19
N GLY A 67 17.32 -8.01 43.02
CA GLY A 67 16.02 -7.44 42.71
C GLY A 67 16.07 -6.52 41.48
N MET A 68 15.68 -7.06 40.33
CA MET A 68 15.25 -6.27 39.20
C MET A 68 13.74 -6.23 39.26
N ARG A 69 13.24 -5.31 40.11
CA ARG A 69 11.90 -4.73 39.95
C ARG A 69 11.81 -4.37 38.47
N TRP A 70 10.84 -4.96 37.78
CA TRP A 70 10.33 -4.44 36.52
C TRP A 70 9.93 -2.99 36.83
N GLU A 71 10.82 -2.05 36.62
CA GLU A 71 10.41 -0.67 36.52
C GLU A 71 9.54 -0.66 35.27
N MET A 72 8.21 -0.74 35.51
CA MET A 72 7.19 -0.27 34.58
C MET A 72 7.79 0.99 33.98
N SER A 73 8.24 0.89 32.72
CA SER A 73 8.90 1.97 32.05
C SER A 73 7.95 3.14 32.15
N GLN A 74 8.32 4.10 33.00
CA GLN A 74 7.57 5.32 33.18
C GLN A 74 7.35 5.90 31.77
N PRO A 75 6.16 6.39 31.42
CA PRO A 75 5.99 7.02 30.12
C PRO A 75 7.03 8.14 30.03
N ALA A 76 7.89 8.02 29.03
CA ALA A 76 8.90 9.02 28.72
C ALA A 76 8.19 10.36 28.56
N SER A 77 8.76 11.37 29.24
CA SER A 77 8.54 12.81 29.12
C SER A 77 7.12 13.32 28.73
N ARG A 78 6.61 14.25 29.53
CA ARG A 78 5.36 15.02 29.29
C ARG A 78 5.25 15.69 27.90
N GLY A 79 6.35 15.78 27.16
CA GLY A 79 6.40 16.30 25.78
C GLY A 79 5.92 15.29 24.74
N ASP A 80 6.24 14.01 24.90
CA ASP A 80 5.88 12.98 23.91
C ASP A 80 4.35 12.72 23.89
N GLU A 81 3.66 12.83 25.03
CA GLU A 81 2.19 12.72 25.09
C GLU A 81 1.48 13.89 24.40
N ALA A 82 2.01 15.11 24.54
CA ALA A 82 1.49 16.29 23.86
C ALA A 82 1.69 16.18 22.33
N ASP A 83 2.84 15.66 21.91
CA ASP A 83 3.16 15.39 20.51
C ASP A 83 2.23 14.32 19.92
N VAL A 84 1.92 13.25 20.68
CA VAL A 84 0.98 12.20 20.27
C VAL A 84 -0.46 12.73 20.17
N ALA A 85 -0.89 13.55 21.12
CA ALA A 85 -2.20 14.19 21.07
C ALA A 85 -2.32 15.16 19.89
N ALA A 86 -1.27 15.96 19.65
CA ALA A 86 -1.18 16.86 18.50
C ALA A 86 -1.16 16.08 17.17
N ALA A 87 -0.48 14.93 17.13
CA ALA A 87 -0.47 14.04 15.97
C ALA A 87 -1.85 13.41 15.70
N ALA A 88 -2.58 13.02 16.75
CA ALA A 88 -3.95 12.52 16.64
C ALA A 88 -4.89 13.63 16.12
N GLY A 89 -4.79 14.83 16.70
CA GLY A 89 -5.50 16.02 16.23
C GLY A 89 -5.20 16.34 14.77
N PHE A 90 -3.92 16.32 14.38
CA PHE A 90 -3.47 16.50 13.00
C PHE A 90 -4.12 15.49 12.04
N ARG A 91 -4.17 14.20 12.41
CA ARG A 91 -4.84 13.19 11.58
C ARG A 91 -6.32 13.52 11.41
N THR A 92 -7.02 13.84 12.50
CA THR A 92 -8.45 14.16 12.44
C THR A 92 -8.74 15.44 11.65
N ASP A 93 -7.94 16.49 11.84
CA ASP A 93 -8.07 17.76 11.11
C ASP A 93 -7.79 17.57 9.63
N THR A 94 -6.75 16.80 9.32
CA THR A 94 -6.38 16.49 7.93
C THR A 94 -7.45 15.64 7.27
N GLU A 95 -8.01 14.64 7.95
CA GLU A 95 -9.11 13.83 7.41
C GLU A 95 -10.36 14.66 7.15
N ARG A 96 -10.69 15.57 8.08
CA ARG A 96 -11.82 16.50 7.91
C ARG A 96 -11.62 17.43 6.72
N GLU A 97 -10.41 17.96 6.55
CA GLU A 97 -10.09 18.92 5.51
C GLU A 97 -9.91 18.28 4.12
N MET A 98 -9.32 17.09 4.08
CA MET A 98 -9.22 16.28 2.87
C MET A 98 -10.58 15.72 2.44
N GLY A 99 -11.55 15.74 3.36
CA GLY A 99 -12.88 15.19 3.19
C GLY A 99 -12.91 13.67 3.27
N SER A 100 -14.12 13.12 3.19
CA SER A 100 -14.33 11.68 3.01
C SER A 100 -13.50 11.19 1.85
N MET A 101 -12.81 10.06 2.03
CA MET A 101 -11.99 9.41 1.01
C MET A 101 -12.85 9.22 -0.25
N ALA A 102 -12.57 10.04 -1.27
CA ALA A 102 -13.34 10.00 -2.51
C ALA A 102 -13.04 8.70 -3.26
N GLN A 103 -13.97 8.26 -4.10
CA GLN A 103 -13.81 7.05 -4.89
C GLN A 103 -12.60 7.21 -5.83
N GLY A 104 -11.47 6.55 -5.50
CA GLY A 104 -10.21 6.67 -6.23
C GLY A 104 -9.06 7.31 -5.45
N GLU A 105 -9.29 7.84 -4.25
CA GLU A 105 -8.20 8.27 -3.36
C GLU A 105 -7.70 7.09 -2.51
N GLY A 106 -6.38 6.97 -2.38
CA GLY A 106 -5.69 5.95 -1.60
C GLY A 106 -4.66 6.56 -0.65
N ASN A 107 -4.34 5.88 0.45
CA ASN A 107 -3.21 6.28 1.29
C ASN A 107 -1.90 6.06 0.52
N TYR A 108 -0.98 7.00 0.60
CA TYR A 108 0.27 6.97 -0.14
C TYR A 108 1.48 7.02 0.81
N ARG A 109 2.37 6.02 0.72
CA ARG A 109 3.47 5.81 1.69
C ARG A 109 4.81 5.47 1.04
N GLN A 110 5.04 5.85 -0.21
CA GLN A 110 6.30 5.53 -0.90
C GLN A 110 7.39 6.56 -0.56
N GLU A 111 7.88 6.49 0.68
CA GLU A 111 9.00 7.28 1.18
C GLU A 111 10.32 6.74 0.62
N VAL A 112 11.24 7.65 0.30
CA VAL A 112 12.62 7.35 -0.07
C VAL A 112 13.53 7.91 1.01
N ALA A 113 14.44 7.08 1.51
CA ALA A 113 15.42 7.50 2.50
C ALA A 113 16.27 8.64 1.91
N VAL A 114 16.22 9.81 2.57
CA VAL A 114 17.08 10.94 2.26
C VAL A 114 18.24 10.86 3.23
N ASP A 115 19.45 10.66 2.70
CA ASP A 115 20.66 10.78 3.50
C ASP A 115 20.97 12.28 3.63
N ASP A 116 20.39 12.92 4.63
CA ASP A 116 20.86 14.24 5.04
C ASP A 116 22.09 14.01 5.91
N GLY A 117 23.27 14.36 5.40
CA GLY A 117 24.58 14.22 6.06
C GLY A 117 24.76 15.04 7.34
N LEU A 118 23.70 15.24 8.14
CA LEU A 118 23.66 15.87 9.46
C LEU A 118 24.33 15.01 10.56
N GLY A 119 25.06 13.94 10.17
CA GLY A 119 25.69 12.94 11.02
C GLY A 119 26.83 13.42 11.94
N GLY A 120 26.76 14.61 12.53
CA GLY A 120 27.77 15.01 13.52
C GLY A 120 27.46 16.20 14.43
N TRP A 121 26.35 16.92 14.27
CA TRP A 121 26.10 18.18 15.00
C TRP A 121 24.76 18.23 15.75
N ALA A 122 24.11 17.09 15.93
CA ALA A 122 22.97 16.99 16.85
C ALA A 122 23.52 17.04 18.28
N HIS A 123 23.57 18.23 18.87
CA HIS A 123 23.65 18.37 20.32
C HIS A 123 22.60 17.45 20.95
N ASP A 124 22.97 16.75 22.02
CA ASP A 124 22.20 15.73 22.76
C ASP A 124 20.76 16.15 23.16
N ARG A 125 20.43 17.44 23.00
CA ARG A 125 19.12 18.06 23.28
C ARG A 125 18.12 17.98 22.13
N PHE A 126 18.56 17.83 20.88
CA PHE A 126 17.67 17.75 19.71
C PHE A 126 18.09 16.60 18.81
N LYS A 127 17.49 15.43 19.05
CA LYS A 127 17.60 14.29 18.14
C LYS A 127 16.86 14.67 16.83
N PRO A 128 17.48 14.51 15.65
CA PRO A 128 16.79 14.67 14.39
C PRO A 128 15.52 13.80 14.38
N ARG A 129 14.37 14.41 14.06
CA ARG A 129 13.07 13.74 14.06
C ARG A 129 12.54 13.65 12.64
N LYS A 130 11.93 12.51 12.30
CA LYS A 130 11.14 12.41 11.06
C LYS A 130 9.78 13.08 11.27
N PRO A 131 9.33 13.94 10.35
CA PRO A 131 8.01 14.54 10.46
C PRO A 131 6.92 13.50 10.22
N LEU A 132 5.76 13.74 10.85
CA LEU A 132 4.59 12.91 10.65
C LEU A 132 3.88 13.37 9.38
N TYR A 133 3.44 12.43 8.54
CA TYR A 133 2.72 12.78 7.31
C TYR A 133 1.45 11.96 7.15
N PHE A 134 0.47 12.56 6.47
CA PHE A 134 -0.76 11.92 6.05
C PHE A 134 -1.01 12.26 4.58
N ASN A 135 -0.50 11.40 3.71
CA ASN A 135 -0.52 11.62 2.27
C ASN A 135 -1.61 10.77 1.60
N ARG A 136 -2.31 11.35 0.63
CA ARG A 136 -3.21 10.63 -0.27
C ARG A 136 -2.77 10.75 -1.72
N VAL A 137 -2.93 9.66 -2.48
CA VAL A 137 -2.81 9.64 -3.94
C VAL A 137 -4.21 9.59 -4.53
N SER A 138 -4.51 10.50 -5.45
CA SER A 138 -5.73 10.46 -6.24
C SER A 138 -5.46 9.65 -7.49
N THR A 139 -6.30 8.65 -7.73
CA THR A 139 -6.20 7.76 -8.89
C THR A 139 -7.52 7.82 -9.64
N SER A 140 -7.48 7.98 -10.96
CA SER A 140 -8.66 8.17 -11.79
C SER A 140 -8.62 7.27 -13.02
N TYR A 141 -9.80 6.97 -13.56
CA TYR A 141 -9.93 6.31 -14.85
C TYR A 141 -9.73 7.32 -15.98
N GLN A 142 -8.84 7.00 -16.91
CA GLN A 142 -8.62 7.83 -18.09
C GLN A 142 -9.42 7.28 -19.27
N TRP A 143 -10.54 7.93 -19.62
CA TRP A 143 -11.32 7.58 -20.81
C TRP A 143 -10.76 8.26 -22.06
N ASN A 144 -9.61 7.79 -22.53
CA ASN A 144 -9.07 8.21 -23.82
C ASN A 144 -9.82 7.50 -24.99
N ASN A 145 -9.59 7.93 -26.23
CA ASN A 145 -10.26 7.36 -27.41
C ASN A 145 -10.05 5.84 -27.55
N TYR A 146 -8.87 5.33 -27.17
CA TYR A 146 -8.56 3.91 -27.21
C TYR A 146 -9.28 3.12 -26.11
N ASN A 147 -9.28 3.65 -24.89
CA ASN A 147 -9.91 3.02 -23.73
C ASN A 147 -11.42 2.96 -23.92
N ARG A 148 -12.01 3.98 -24.55
CA ARG A 148 -13.45 4.03 -24.85
C ARG A 148 -13.94 2.88 -25.75
N THR A 149 -13.06 2.23 -26.52
CA THR A 149 -13.46 1.12 -27.41
C THR A 149 -13.14 -0.27 -26.84
N HIS A 150 -12.37 -0.35 -25.75
CA HIS A 150 -11.88 -1.62 -25.19
C HIS A 150 -12.30 -1.86 -23.74
N TYR A 151 -12.76 -0.82 -23.05
CA TYR A 151 -13.21 -0.89 -21.66
C TYR A 151 -14.64 -0.35 -21.55
N ASP A 152 -15.40 -0.96 -20.66
CA ASP A 152 -16.78 -0.63 -20.35
C ASP A 152 -16.92 -0.28 -18.87
N PHE A 153 -18.11 0.08 -18.41
CA PHE A 153 -18.35 0.39 -16.99
C PHE A 153 -18.13 -0.81 -16.06
N ASP A 154 -18.41 -2.02 -16.55
CA ASP A 154 -18.25 -3.27 -15.80
C ASP A 154 -16.80 -3.78 -15.81
N ASN A 155 -16.02 -3.38 -16.81
CA ASN A 155 -14.58 -3.65 -16.89
C ASN A 155 -13.83 -2.34 -17.16
N PRO A 156 -13.70 -1.47 -16.16
CA PRO A 156 -13.10 -0.16 -16.35
C PRO A 156 -11.59 -0.28 -16.65
N PRO A 157 -11.01 0.72 -17.33
CA PRO A 157 -9.58 0.72 -17.62
C PRO A 157 -8.74 0.70 -16.33
N PRO A 158 -7.47 0.28 -16.40
CA PRO A 158 -6.55 0.42 -15.28
C PRO A 158 -6.51 1.87 -14.77
N LYS A 159 -6.47 2.03 -13.45
CA LYS A 159 -6.47 3.35 -12.82
C LYS A 159 -5.08 3.99 -12.98
N SER A 160 -5.06 5.25 -13.41
CA SER A 160 -3.84 6.05 -13.50
C SER A 160 -3.81 7.13 -12.43
N VAL A 161 -2.61 7.45 -11.91
CA VAL A 161 -2.46 8.50 -10.90
C VAL A 161 -2.85 9.85 -11.51
N SER A 162 -3.78 10.54 -10.85
CA SER A 162 -4.31 11.84 -11.29
C SER A 162 -3.76 13.00 -10.48
N GLY A 163 -3.24 12.75 -9.28
CA GLY A 163 -2.76 13.81 -8.40
C GLY A 163 -2.30 13.30 -7.05
N TYR A 164 -1.66 14.19 -6.29
CA TYR A 164 -1.14 13.91 -4.96
C TYR A 164 -1.58 14.99 -3.98
N LYS A 165 -1.86 14.55 -2.75
CA LYS A 165 -2.19 15.42 -1.63
C LYS A 165 -1.26 15.09 -0.48
N PHE A 166 -0.22 15.90 -0.31
CA PHE A 166 0.74 15.78 0.77
C PHE A 166 0.29 16.64 1.95
N ASN A 167 0.25 16.06 3.14
CA ASN A 167 0.05 16.79 4.39
C ASN A 167 1.15 16.34 5.34
N ILE A 168 2.05 17.25 5.66
CA ILE A 168 3.23 16.97 6.50
C ILE A 168 3.16 17.85 7.74
N PHE A 169 3.36 17.25 8.89
CA PHE A 169 3.17 17.84 10.20
C PHE A 169 4.51 18.08 10.90
N TYR A 170 4.70 19.33 11.28
CA TYR A 170 5.88 19.92 11.90
C TYR A 170 5.48 20.71 13.16
N PRO A 171 5.00 20.04 14.24
CA PRO A 171 4.59 20.72 15.48
C PRO A 171 5.73 21.48 16.18
N ASP A 172 6.94 20.93 16.15
CA ASP A 172 8.08 21.37 16.97
C ASP A 172 9.10 22.21 16.18
N LEU A 173 8.67 22.88 15.11
CA LEU A 173 9.57 23.70 14.33
C LEU A 173 10.08 24.86 15.19
N ILE A 174 11.40 24.92 15.41
CA ILE A 174 12.04 25.94 16.27
C ILE A 174 11.73 27.34 15.73
N ASP A 175 11.86 27.49 14.41
CA ASP A 175 11.60 28.75 13.72
C ASP A 175 10.34 28.65 12.87
N LYS A 176 9.18 28.95 13.49
CA LYS A 176 7.87 28.96 12.82
C LYS A 176 7.75 30.02 11.72
N SER A 177 8.67 31.00 11.66
CA SER A 177 8.68 32.01 10.59
C SER A 177 9.22 31.43 9.28
N LYS A 178 10.09 30.42 9.36
CA LYS A 178 10.63 29.75 8.18
C LYS A 178 9.66 28.69 7.69
N THR A 179 9.17 28.90 6.48
CA THR A 179 8.25 27.97 5.84
C THR A 179 9.03 26.79 5.24
N PRO A 180 8.62 25.53 5.51
CA PRO A 180 9.20 24.37 4.84
C PRO A 180 9.07 24.47 3.31
N THR A 181 10.08 24.01 2.61
CA THR A 181 10.14 24.10 1.13
C THR A 181 10.14 22.72 0.50
N TYR A 182 9.79 22.61 -0.78
CA TYR A 182 9.89 21.35 -1.51
C TYR A 182 10.59 21.54 -2.85
N LYS A 183 11.25 20.50 -3.32
CA LYS A 183 11.93 20.46 -4.62
C LYS A 183 11.70 19.12 -5.30
N PHE A 184 11.60 19.13 -6.62
CA PHE A 184 11.60 17.91 -7.42
C PHE A 184 13.04 17.54 -7.79
N LEU A 185 13.40 16.30 -7.53
CA LEU A 185 14.69 15.71 -7.83
C LEU A 185 14.49 14.50 -8.76
N PRO A 186 15.45 14.21 -9.65
CA PRO A 186 15.42 12.99 -10.44
C PRO A 186 15.50 11.76 -9.52
N ASP A 187 14.75 10.72 -9.85
CA ASP A 187 14.78 9.47 -9.08
C ASP A 187 15.94 8.56 -9.56
N PRO A 188 16.90 8.21 -8.69
CA PRO A 188 17.98 7.30 -9.07
C PRO A 188 17.49 5.89 -9.38
N ALA A 189 16.32 5.48 -8.85
CA ALA A 189 15.76 4.15 -9.09
C ALA A 189 15.05 4.02 -10.45
N SER A 190 14.73 5.14 -11.11
CA SER A 190 14.03 5.16 -12.40
C SER A 190 14.79 5.98 -13.44
N PRO A 191 15.83 5.41 -14.08
CA PRO A 191 16.59 6.09 -15.13
C PRO A 191 15.73 6.43 -16.36
N SER A 192 14.59 5.77 -16.56
CA SER A 192 13.65 6.04 -17.65
C SER A 192 12.89 7.37 -17.47
N GLY A 193 12.99 8.01 -16.30
CA GLY A 193 12.31 9.28 -16.02
C GLY A 193 10.80 9.15 -15.79
N GLU A 194 10.28 7.95 -15.56
CA GLU A 194 8.87 7.71 -15.24
C GLU A 194 8.48 8.23 -13.85
N THR A 195 9.41 8.18 -12.89
CA THR A 195 9.23 8.71 -11.54
C THR A 195 10.25 9.78 -11.20
N ILE A 196 9.83 10.70 -10.34
CA ILE A 196 10.66 11.76 -9.75
C ILE A 196 10.46 11.75 -8.24
N LEU A 197 11.44 12.28 -7.51
CA LEU A 197 11.35 12.43 -6.07
C LEU A 197 10.92 13.85 -5.71
N ILE A 198 9.89 13.99 -4.88
CA ILE A 198 9.57 15.26 -4.23
C ILE A 198 10.23 15.27 -2.85
N LYS A 199 11.28 16.07 -2.68
CA LYS A 199 12.01 16.25 -1.42
C LYS A 199 11.45 17.46 -0.68
N PHE A 200 10.96 17.24 0.54
CA PHE A 200 10.51 18.25 1.48
C PHE A 200 11.64 18.58 2.43
N HIS A 201 12.03 19.85 2.45
CA HIS A 201 13.04 20.38 3.35
C HIS A 201 12.39 21.17 4.47
N ALA A 202 12.66 20.74 5.70
CA ALA A 202 12.25 21.44 6.91
C ALA A 202 13.49 21.94 7.66
N GLY A 203 13.32 23.02 8.44
CA GLY A 203 14.36 23.44 9.36
C GLY A 203 14.53 22.46 10.52
N ALA A 204 15.61 22.62 11.30
CA ALA A 204 15.81 21.88 12.54
C ALA A 204 14.56 21.96 13.46
N PRO A 205 14.14 20.86 14.10
CA PRO A 205 14.83 19.58 14.30
C PRO A 205 14.46 18.47 13.29
N TYR A 206 13.73 18.80 12.22
CA TYR A 206 13.22 17.78 11.30
C TYR A 206 14.23 17.40 10.23
N GLU A 207 14.25 16.11 9.89
CA GLU A 207 14.96 15.59 8.72
C GLU A 207 14.14 15.81 7.45
N ASP A 208 14.82 15.91 6.31
CA ASP A 208 14.12 16.02 5.04
C ASP A 208 13.47 14.69 4.67
N VAL A 209 12.28 14.77 4.07
CA VAL A 209 11.54 13.58 3.63
C VAL A 209 11.32 13.67 2.14
N ALA A 210 11.60 12.57 1.43
CA ALA A 210 11.34 12.46 0.01
C ALA A 210 10.29 11.39 -0.29
N PHE A 211 9.46 11.66 -1.30
CA PHE A 211 8.48 10.70 -1.79
C PHE A 211 8.62 10.50 -3.31
N ARG A 212 8.36 9.27 -3.78
CA ARG A 212 8.45 8.93 -5.21
C ARG A 212 7.14 9.15 -5.97
N VAL A 213 7.06 10.23 -6.73
CA VAL A 213 5.87 10.57 -7.50
C VAL A 213 6.07 10.29 -8.99
N VAL A 214 4.97 10.01 -9.69
CA VAL A 214 4.96 9.90 -11.15
C VAL A 214 5.37 11.23 -11.78
N ASN A 215 6.26 11.15 -12.77
CA ASN A 215 6.67 12.30 -13.57
C ASN A 215 5.55 12.66 -14.55
N GLY A 216 5.02 13.87 -14.44
CA GLY A 216 3.98 14.36 -15.33
C GLY A 216 3.80 15.86 -15.18
N PRO A 217 3.26 16.54 -16.21
CA PRO A 217 2.99 17.97 -16.14
C PRO A 217 1.98 18.23 -15.03
N ILE A 218 2.28 19.22 -14.18
CA ILE A 218 1.37 19.62 -13.11
C ILE A 218 0.32 20.55 -13.71
N ALA A 219 -0.95 20.32 -13.37
CA ALA A 219 -2.03 21.19 -13.80
C ALA A 219 -1.91 22.56 -13.12
N HIS A 220 -1.39 23.54 -13.86
CA HIS A 220 -1.29 24.91 -13.39
C HIS A 220 -2.65 25.60 -13.45
N GLY A 221 -3.16 26.06 -12.30
CA GLY A 221 -4.37 26.88 -12.25
C GLY A 221 -5.06 26.87 -10.90
N ALA A 222 -5.50 28.04 -10.42
CA ALA A 222 -6.17 28.19 -9.12
C ALA A 222 -7.45 27.34 -8.98
N ARG A 223 -8.14 27.05 -10.08
CA ARG A 223 -9.36 26.21 -10.10
C ARG A 223 -9.08 24.71 -10.21
N ARG A 224 -7.82 24.30 -10.39
CA ARG A 224 -7.42 22.90 -10.58
C ARG A 224 -7.05 22.20 -9.28
N GLY A 225 -7.40 22.79 -8.13
CA GLY A 225 -7.20 22.19 -6.81
C GLY A 225 -5.74 22.19 -6.34
N GLN A 226 -4.90 23.04 -6.92
CA GLN A 226 -3.54 23.24 -6.41
C GLN A 226 -3.60 24.02 -5.09
N ARG A 227 -2.88 23.53 -4.08
CA ARG A 227 -2.78 24.17 -2.77
C ARG A 227 -1.36 24.06 -2.25
N ASN A 228 -0.80 25.17 -1.79
CA ASN A 228 0.47 25.20 -1.09
C ASN A 228 0.35 26.18 0.08
N THR A 229 0.10 25.65 1.27
CA THR A 229 -0.13 26.45 2.48
C THR A 229 0.60 25.82 3.67
N PHE A 230 1.26 26.64 4.49
CA PHE A 230 1.84 26.21 5.75
C PHE A 230 1.16 26.98 6.89
N GLU A 231 0.39 26.26 7.70
CA GLU A 231 -0.39 26.86 8.79
C GLU A 231 -0.37 25.95 10.00
N ARG A 232 -0.20 26.50 11.19
CA ARG A 232 -0.23 25.75 12.47
C ARG A 232 0.69 24.52 12.49
N GLY A 233 1.86 24.61 11.86
CA GLY A 233 2.81 23.50 11.76
C GLY A 233 2.41 22.44 10.73
N VAL A 234 1.36 22.63 9.94
CA VAL A 234 0.95 21.71 8.88
C VAL A 234 1.32 22.30 7.52
N LEU A 235 2.18 21.60 6.78
CA LEU A 235 2.44 21.86 5.37
C LEU A 235 1.47 21.06 4.51
N ARG A 236 0.67 21.76 3.71
CA ARG A 236 -0.27 21.18 2.75
C ARG A 236 0.22 21.48 1.34
N VAL A 237 0.58 20.43 0.60
CA VAL A 237 0.97 20.53 -0.82
C VAL A 237 0.09 19.59 -1.63
N TRP A 238 -0.90 20.16 -2.31
CA TRP A 238 -1.83 19.43 -3.16
C TRP A 238 -1.64 19.86 -4.61
N TYR A 239 -1.58 18.90 -5.50
CA TYR A 239 -1.54 19.17 -6.93
C TYR A 239 -2.13 18.01 -7.71
N ASN A 240 -2.66 18.35 -8.89
CA ASN A 240 -3.14 17.37 -9.85
C ASN A 240 -2.19 17.33 -11.04
N LEU A 241 -2.05 16.14 -11.63
CA LEU A 241 -1.36 15.94 -12.89
C LEU A 241 -2.31 16.31 -14.03
N GLU A 242 -1.78 16.98 -15.04
CA GLU A 242 -2.50 17.18 -16.29
C GLU A 242 -2.27 15.97 -17.21
N PHE A 243 -3.36 15.45 -17.77
CA PHE A 243 -3.24 14.44 -18.80
C PHE A 243 -2.81 15.07 -20.11
N LEU A 244 -1.73 14.56 -20.68
CA LEU A 244 -1.33 14.88 -22.05
C LEU A 244 -2.46 14.47 -22.99
N ARG A 245 -3.09 15.48 -23.61
CA ARG A 245 -4.11 15.27 -24.63
C ARG A 245 -3.42 15.17 -25.98
N TYR A 246 -3.53 14.01 -26.62
CA TYR A 246 -3.12 13.88 -28.01
C TYR A 246 -3.98 14.79 -28.88
N ARG A 247 -3.33 15.66 -29.66
CA ARG A 247 -3.97 16.52 -30.65
C ARG A 247 -3.61 15.97 -32.03
N LYS A 248 -4.64 15.59 -32.79
CA LYS A 248 -4.52 15.08 -34.15
C LYS A 248 -4.46 16.23 -35.15
#